data_AF-A0A2N1R7T8-F1
#
_entry.id   AF-A0A2N1R7T8-F1
#
_cell.length_a   1.000
_cell.length_b   1.000
_cell.length_c   1.000
_cell.angle_alpha   90.00
_cell.angle_beta   90.00
_cell.angle_gamma   90.00
#
_symmetry.space_group_name_H-M   'P 1'
#
loop_
_entity.id
_entity.type
_entity.pdbx_description
1 polymer ?
#
loop_
_entity_poly.entity_id
_entity_poly.type
_entity_poly.pdbx_seq_one_letter_code
_entity_poly.pdbx_strand_id
1 'polypeptide(L)'
;MPDLLLLVVSIVLAVSGCSVRVAQTPGNVLSSVSTTSARTDDSISSALASLAEAERRGGYKNGYGLFESGLRMKAGDLAGAVIAAYKDLAYAFDLGQVDSRTLEERIAGLESGYSATGSHDGTEATDAMKAVRSFVAGDWEGTLAALRKLPERDHQPDSFARWMELASTLRIERAASAALESYALLQSRYSLLPGYWYGFALSQDEADLMRDSAQRCIALAPQGPLAGGARAMIAISYGLEPSDSGSVLVPAEIESIIRLTLETENPAVLEAMLPVLGLADNPATLYAVGALRSLCAVAEVRAWLLERRGTSVGRSAERLRYIAGR
;
A
#
# COMPACT_ATOMS: atom_id res chain seq x y z
N MET A 1 -17.01 27.02 -13.70
CA MET A 1 -17.11 26.14 -12.50
C MET A 1 -18.08 24.95 -12.60
N PRO A 2 -19.01 24.79 -13.57
CA PRO A 2 -19.74 23.51 -13.72
C PRO A 2 -18.86 22.36 -14.26
N ASP A 3 -17.80 22.67 -15.02
CA ASP A 3 -16.91 21.66 -15.61
C ASP A 3 -16.00 20.94 -14.60
N LEU A 4 -15.68 21.59 -13.48
CA LEU A 4 -14.84 21.02 -12.41
C LEU A 4 -15.58 19.94 -11.62
N LEU A 5 -16.90 20.07 -11.48
CA LEU A 5 -17.76 19.13 -10.79
C LEU A 5 -18.02 17.88 -11.66
N LEU A 6 -18.13 18.08 -12.98
CA LEU A 6 -18.12 17.00 -13.97
C LEU A 6 -16.80 16.24 -13.98
N LEU A 7 -15.65 16.92 -13.85
CA LEU A 7 -14.34 16.27 -13.77
C LEU A 7 -14.16 15.43 -12.50
N VAL A 8 -14.56 15.95 -11.33
CA VAL A 8 -14.54 15.15 -10.07
C VAL A 8 -15.48 13.96 -10.18
N VAL A 9 -16.66 14.12 -10.79
CA VAL A 9 -17.58 13.02 -11.03
C VAL A 9 -17.01 12.01 -12.05
N SER A 10 -16.32 12.44 -13.10
CA SER A 10 -15.66 11.55 -14.06
C SER A 10 -14.47 10.81 -13.46
N ILE A 11 -13.68 11.44 -12.59
CA ILE A 11 -12.58 10.81 -11.83
C ILE A 11 -13.17 9.81 -10.82
N VAL A 12 -14.22 10.18 -10.10
CA VAL A 12 -14.94 9.27 -9.18
C VAL A 12 -15.61 8.12 -9.97
N LEU A 13 -16.16 8.36 -11.14
CA LEU A 13 -16.78 7.31 -11.98
C LEU A 13 -15.72 6.38 -12.59
N ALA A 14 -14.57 6.91 -13.00
CA ALA A 14 -13.43 6.13 -13.50
C ALA A 14 -12.79 5.27 -12.39
N VAL A 15 -12.83 5.73 -11.14
CA VAL A 15 -12.21 5.04 -9.99
C VAL A 15 -13.20 4.14 -9.22
N SER A 16 -14.49 4.47 -9.20
CA SER A 16 -15.49 3.84 -8.30
C SER A 16 -16.61 3.04 -8.97
N GLY A 17 -16.75 3.04 -10.31
CA GLY A 17 -17.73 2.19 -11.02
C GLY A 17 -19.21 2.38 -10.64
N CYS A 18 -19.59 3.42 -9.89
CA CYS A 18 -20.95 3.63 -9.37
C CYS A 18 -21.60 4.89 -9.95
N SER A 19 -22.74 4.71 -10.63
CA SER A 19 -23.54 5.78 -11.24
C SER A 19 -24.29 6.60 -10.18
N VAL A 20 -24.00 7.89 -10.05
CA VAL A 20 -24.74 8.82 -9.16
C VAL A 20 -25.51 9.83 -10.01
N ARG A 21 -26.83 9.92 -9.81
CA ARG A 21 -27.70 10.97 -10.39
C ARG A 21 -27.65 12.23 -9.53
N VAL A 22 -27.32 13.36 -10.14
CA VAL A 22 -27.34 14.69 -9.50
C VAL A 22 -28.62 15.44 -9.93
N ALA A 23 -29.38 15.93 -8.95
CA ALA A 23 -30.53 16.80 -9.15
C ALA A 23 -30.09 18.28 -9.15
N GLN A 24 -30.62 19.07 -10.09
CA GLN A 24 -30.38 20.50 -10.22
C GLN A 24 -31.33 21.33 -9.34
N THR A 25 -30.87 22.46 -8.82
CA THR A 25 -31.73 23.62 -8.49
C THR A 25 -30.93 24.93 -8.63
N PRO A 26 -31.56 26.05 -9.07
CA PRO A 26 -30.86 27.30 -9.39
C PRO A 26 -31.05 28.40 -8.33
N GLY A 27 -30.16 29.40 -8.31
CA GLY A 27 -30.43 30.69 -7.66
C GLY A 27 -29.21 31.57 -7.37
N ASN A 28 -29.03 32.62 -8.18
CA ASN A 28 -28.05 33.71 -8.05
C ASN A 28 -28.11 34.50 -6.73
N VAL A 29 -26.95 34.95 -6.22
CA VAL A 29 -26.72 36.33 -5.73
C VAL A 29 -25.22 36.68 -5.88
N LEU A 30 -24.91 37.80 -6.56
CA LEU A 30 -23.59 38.45 -6.62
C LEU A 30 -23.45 39.49 -5.49
N SER A 31 -22.25 39.56 -4.88
CA SER A 31 -21.53 40.78 -4.40
C SER A 31 -20.84 40.60 -3.03
N SER A 32 -19.59 40.12 -3.01
CA SER A 32 -18.52 40.45 -2.03
C SER A 32 -17.25 39.62 -2.34
N VAL A 33 -16.48 40.03 -3.35
CA VAL A 33 -15.46 39.14 -3.94
C VAL A 33 -14.08 39.19 -3.25
N SER A 34 -13.78 40.18 -2.40
CA SER A 34 -12.40 40.29 -1.86
C SER A 34 -12.17 39.64 -0.49
N THR A 35 -13.21 39.34 0.30
CA THR A 35 -13.10 38.63 1.59
C THR A 35 -13.44 37.14 1.53
N THR A 36 -14.02 36.69 0.41
CA THR A 36 -14.50 35.31 0.24
C THR A 36 -13.38 34.39 -0.24
N SER A 37 -12.42 34.88 -1.03
CA SER A 37 -11.25 34.10 -1.48
C SER A 37 -10.37 33.68 -0.30
N ALA A 38 -9.92 34.64 0.52
CA ALA A 38 -9.06 34.36 1.67
C ALA A 38 -9.69 33.38 2.68
N ARG A 39 -11.00 33.49 2.94
CA ARG A 39 -11.72 32.55 3.81
C ARG A 39 -11.88 31.14 3.20
N THR A 40 -11.91 31.05 1.88
CA THR A 40 -12.00 29.75 1.18
C THR A 40 -10.65 29.05 1.21
N ASP A 41 -9.56 29.80 1.01
CA ASP A 41 -8.20 29.27 1.05
C ASP A 41 -7.85 28.75 2.47
N ASP A 42 -8.13 29.53 3.51
CA ASP A 42 -7.93 29.11 4.91
C ASP A 42 -8.73 27.83 5.26
N SER A 43 -9.96 27.73 4.76
CA SER A 43 -10.80 26.55 4.96
C SER A 43 -10.25 25.30 4.25
N ILE A 44 -9.69 25.45 3.05
CA ILE A 44 -9.11 24.33 2.30
C ILE A 44 -7.81 23.88 2.98
N SER A 45 -6.93 24.80 3.37
CA SER A 45 -5.70 24.50 4.10
C SER A 45 -5.99 23.78 5.42
N SER A 46 -6.99 24.24 6.19
CA SER A 46 -7.42 23.56 7.42
C SER A 46 -7.95 22.15 7.17
N ALA A 47 -8.68 21.93 6.06
CA ALA A 47 -9.20 20.62 5.70
C ALA A 47 -8.07 19.64 5.30
N LEU A 48 -7.09 20.12 4.52
CA LEU A 48 -5.90 19.34 4.15
C LEU A 48 -5.05 18.97 5.37
N ALA A 49 -4.85 19.90 6.30
CA ALA A 49 -4.14 19.63 7.55
C ALA A 49 -4.89 18.62 8.44
N SER A 50 -6.21 18.75 8.54
CA SER A 50 -7.05 17.81 9.30
C SER A 50 -7.04 16.41 8.71
N LEU A 51 -7.04 16.31 7.37
CA LEU A 51 -6.93 15.02 6.67
C LEU A 51 -5.56 14.36 6.93
N ALA A 52 -4.47 15.11 6.82
CA ALA A 52 -3.13 14.61 7.11
C ALA A 52 -3.02 14.11 8.56
N GLU A 53 -3.57 14.84 9.52
CA GLU A 53 -3.57 14.43 10.92
C GLU A 53 -4.45 13.18 11.16
N ALA A 54 -5.58 13.06 10.47
CA ALA A 54 -6.40 11.85 10.52
C ALA A 54 -5.63 10.63 9.98
N GLU A 55 -4.87 10.78 8.90
CA GLU A 55 -3.99 9.73 8.36
C GLU A 55 -2.88 9.35 9.36
N ARG A 56 -2.25 10.31 10.03
CA ARG A 56 -1.21 10.02 11.04
C ARG A 56 -1.73 9.24 12.25
N ARG A 57 -2.96 9.50 12.67
CA ARG A 57 -3.55 8.89 13.88
C ARG A 57 -4.25 7.56 13.60
N GLY A 58 -4.99 7.51 12.50
CA GLY A 58 -5.88 6.40 12.17
C GLY A 58 -5.45 5.58 10.96
N GLY A 59 -4.37 5.99 10.29
CA GLY A 59 -3.97 5.46 9.01
C GLY A 59 -4.86 5.92 7.84
N TYR A 60 -4.42 5.59 6.64
CA TYR A 60 -5.16 5.86 5.41
C TYR A 60 -6.49 5.10 5.35
N LYS A 61 -7.49 5.72 4.72
CA LYS A 61 -8.77 5.06 4.36
C LYS A 61 -9.06 5.27 2.88
N ASN A 62 -9.65 4.26 2.25
CA ASN A 62 -10.05 4.33 0.85
C ASN A 62 -10.86 5.61 0.55
N GLY A 63 -10.48 6.31 -0.52
CA GLY A 63 -11.08 7.57 -0.93
C GLY A 63 -10.48 8.83 -0.30
N TYR A 64 -9.57 8.73 0.68
CA TYR A 64 -8.88 9.90 1.24
C TYR A 64 -8.03 10.62 0.19
N GLY A 65 -7.37 9.89 -0.71
CA GLY A 65 -6.62 10.47 -1.83
C GLY A 65 -7.53 11.22 -2.82
N LEU A 66 -8.70 10.68 -3.15
CA LEU A 66 -9.68 11.39 -3.99
C LEU A 66 -10.27 12.63 -3.31
N PHE A 67 -10.55 12.54 -2.00
CA PHE A 67 -11.02 13.69 -1.23
C PHE A 67 -9.95 14.79 -1.17
N GLU A 68 -8.69 14.43 -0.90
CA GLU A 68 -7.55 15.33 -0.95
C GLU A 68 -7.38 15.96 -2.33
N SER A 69 -7.51 15.16 -3.39
CA SER A 69 -7.46 15.62 -4.78
C SER A 69 -8.48 16.72 -5.05
N GLY A 70 -9.73 16.50 -4.63
CA GLY A 70 -10.80 17.50 -4.76
C GLY A 70 -10.55 18.79 -3.97
N LEU A 71 -9.92 18.71 -2.79
CA LEU A 71 -9.52 19.90 -2.03
C LEU A 71 -8.41 20.67 -2.76
N ARG A 72 -7.40 19.98 -3.28
CA ARG A 72 -6.27 20.59 -4.00
C ARG A 72 -6.70 21.23 -5.32
N MET A 73 -7.62 20.60 -6.06
CA MET A 73 -8.23 21.21 -7.25
C MET A 73 -8.93 22.53 -6.92
N LYS A 74 -9.64 22.60 -5.78
CA LYS A 74 -10.30 23.85 -5.33
C LYS A 74 -9.29 24.93 -4.95
N ALA A 75 -8.12 24.55 -4.45
CA ALA A 75 -7.01 25.45 -4.15
C ALA A 75 -6.16 25.83 -5.37
N GLY A 76 -6.48 25.31 -6.57
CA GLY A 76 -5.66 25.53 -7.77
C GLY A 76 -4.35 24.73 -7.79
N ASP A 77 -4.13 23.80 -6.86
CA ASP A 77 -2.98 22.90 -6.84
C ASP A 77 -3.26 21.65 -7.68
N LEU A 78 -3.17 21.78 -9.01
CA LEU A 78 -3.44 20.67 -9.92
C LEU A 78 -2.39 19.56 -9.81
N ALA A 79 -1.10 19.89 -9.62
CA ALA A 79 -0.05 18.90 -9.43
C ALA A 79 -0.30 18.04 -8.18
N GLY A 80 -0.57 18.68 -7.05
CA GLY A 80 -0.91 17.95 -5.83
C GLY A 80 -2.23 17.18 -5.97
N ALA A 81 -3.20 17.70 -6.71
CA ALA A 81 -4.45 16.96 -6.98
C ALA A 81 -4.21 15.66 -7.75
N VAL A 82 -3.30 15.66 -8.72
CA VAL A 82 -2.87 14.46 -9.45
C VAL A 82 -2.20 13.46 -8.51
N ILE A 83 -1.24 13.92 -7.71
CA ILE A 83 -0.49 13.05 -6.77
C ILE A 83 -1.43 12.47 -5.72
N ALA A 84 -2.38 13.26 -5.21
CA ALA A 84 -3.39 12.81 -4.26
C ALA A 84 -4.36 11.77 -4.86
N ALA A 85 -4.76 11.94 -6.12
CA ALA A 85 -5.56 10.93 -6.81
C ALA A 85 -4.78 9.63 -7.01
N TYR A 86 -3.50 9.73 -7.41
CA TYR A 86 -2.62 8.58 -7.53
C TYR A 86 -2.40 7.86 -6.19
N LYS A 87 -2.33 8.58 -5.06
CA LYS A 87 -2.24 7.97 -3.73
C LYS A 87 -3.33 6.92 -3.51
N ASP A 88 -4.59 7.21 -3.86
CA ASP A 88 -5.68 6.23 -3.70
C ASP A 88 -5.50 4.99 -4.59
N LEU A 89 -4.99 5.19 -5.82
CA LEU A 89 -4.66 4.09 -6.73
C LEU A 89 -3.48 3.26 -6.23
N ALA A 90 -2.45 3.88 -5.66
CA ALA A 90 -1.29 3.21 -5.10
C ALA A 90 -1.69 2.30 -3.93
N TYR A 91 -2.54 2.80 -3.00
CA TYR A 91 -3.09 1.98 -1.94
C TYR A 91 -3.92 0.81 -2.48
N ALA A 92 -4.80 1.05 -3.45
CA ALA A 92 -5.61 -0.01 -4.05
C ALA A 92 -4.75 -1.09 -4.72
N PHE A 93 -3.69 -0.69 -5.43
CA PHE A 93 -2.76 -1.62 -6.07
C PHE A 93 -1.96 -2.42 -5.03
N ASP A 94 -1.35 -1.73 -4.06
CA ASP A 94 -0.51 -2.37 -3.03
C ASP A 94 -1.30 -3.37 -2.17
N LEU A 95 -2.59 -3.09 -1.94
CA LEU A 95 -3.52 -3.99 -1.24
C LEU A 95 -4.05 -5.13 -2.12
N GLY A 96 -3.70 -5.18 -3.40
CA GLY A 96 -4.15 -6.20 -4.36
C GLY A 96 -5.60 -6.03 -4.82
N GLN A 97 -6.20 -4.85 -4.65
CA GLN A 97 -7.58 -4.56 -5.07
C GLN A 97 -7.67 -4.24 -6.57
N VAL A 98 -6.57 -3.80 -7.18
CA VAL A 98 -6.42 -3.61 -8.62
C VAL A 98 -5.13 -4.26 -9.10
N ASP A 99 -5.15 -4.83 -10.31
CA ASP A 99 -3.95 -5.36 -10.96
C ASP A 99 -3.15 -4.26 -11.67
N SER A 100 -1.95 -4.59 -12.16
CA SER A 100 -1.06 -3.62 -12.83
C SER A 100 -1.69 -3.02 -14.09
N ARG A 101 -2.41 -3.82 -14.87
CA ARG A 101 -3.12 -3.33 -16.07
C ARG A 101 -4.18 -2.31 -15.70
N THR A 102 -5.01 -2.61 -14.69
CA THR A 102 -6.06 -1.70 -14.22
C THR A 102 -5.45 -0.42 -13.65
N LEU A 103 -4.30 -0.51 -12.97
CA LEU A 103 -3.56 0.67 -12.49
C LEU A 103 -3.13 1.55 -13.66
N GLU A 104 -2.51 0.98 -14.70
CA GLU A 104 -2.09 1.71 -15.91
C GLU A 104 -3.27 2.36 -16.63
N GLU A 105 -4.38 1.63 -16.82
CA GLU A 105 -5.61 2.15 -17.43
C GLU A 105 -6.18 3.33 -16.63
N ARG A 106 -6.19 3.24 -15.29
CA ARG A 106 -6.67 4.33 -14.42
C ARG A 106 -5.76 5.54 -14.43
N ILE A 107 -4.43 5.35 -14.50
CA ILE A 107 -3.47 6.45 -14.64
C ILE A 107 -3.66 7.16 -16.00
N ALA A 108 -3.84 6.40 -17.09
CA ALA A 108 -4.16 6.96 -18.40
C ALA A 108 -5.51 7.72 -18.39
N GLY A 109 -6.50 7.18 -17.68
CA GLY A 109 -7.78 7.85 -17.45
C GLY A 109 -7.63 9.20 -16.73
N LEU A 110 -6.81 9.25 -15.67
CA LEU A 110 -6.50 10.50 -14.97
C LEU A 110 -5.87 11.53 -15.92
N GLU A 111 -4.87 11.14 -16.71
CA GLU A 111 -4.21 12.03 -17.68
C GLU A 111 -5.22 12.65 -18.66
N SER A 112 -6.13 11.84 -19.20
CA SER A 112 -7.15 12.31 -20.14
C SER A 112 -8.08 13.36 -19.50
N GLY A 113 -8.44 13.18 -18.23
CA GLY A 113 -9.29 14.10 -17.48
C GLY A 113 -8.62 15.44 -17.22
N TYR A 114 -7.34 15.44 -16.82
CA TYR A 114 -6.60 16.67 -16.56
C TYR A 114 -6.21 17.40 -17.87
N SER A 115 -5.88 16.68 -18.94
CA SER A 115 -5.52 17.30 -20.24
C SER A 115 -6.69 18.08 -20.85
N ALA A 116 -7.94 17.69 -20.58
CA ALA A 116 -9.13 18.36 -21.06
C ALA A 116 -9.38 19.74 -20.42
N THR A 117 -8.67 20.10 -19.33
CA THR A 117 -8.91 21.35 -18.59
C THR A 117 -8.28 22.60 -19.22
N GLY A 118 -7.39 22.45 -20.20
CA GLY A 118 -7.00 23.53 -21.14
C GLY A 118 -6.30 24.78 -20.57
N SER A 119 -5.89 24.81 -19.30
CA SER A 119 -5.24 25.98 -18.69
C SER A 119 -3.71 25.97 -18.79
N HIS A 120 -3.09 27.13 -18.61
CA HIS A 120 -1.62 27.30 -18.55
C HIS A 120 -0.98 26.47 -17.41
N ASP A 121 -1.78 26.11 -16.39
CA ASP A 121 -1.43 25.20 -15.28
C ASP A 121 -1.43 23.71 -15.69
N GLY A 122 -1.81 23.40 -16.94
CA GLY A 122 -1.73 22.07 -17.52
C GLY A 122 -0.32 21.50 -17.56
N THR A 123 0.73 22.35 -17.51
CA THR A 123 2.12 21.90 -17.41
C THR A 123 2.42 21.25 -16.06
N GLU A 124 1.91 21.79 -14.95
CA GLU A 124 2.13 21.25 -13.61
C GLU A 124 1.44 19.89 -13.43
N ALA A 125 0.19 19.78 -13.88
CA ALA A 125 -0.53 18.51 -13.89
C ALA A 125 0.17 17.47 -14.79
N THR A 126 0.71 17.91 -15.95
CA THR A 126 1.45 17.04 -16.87
C THR A 126 2.76 16.55 -16.26
N ASP A 127 3.54 17.41 -15.60
CA ASP A 127 4.78 17.01 -14.92
C ASP A 127 4.46 16.08 -13.73
N ALA A 128 3.37 16.30 -13.00
CA ALA A 128 2.92 15.39 -11.94
C ALA A 128 2.52 14.01 -12.52
N MET A 129 1.80 13.98 -13.66
CA MET A 129 1.50 12.72 -14.36
C MET A 129 2.75 12.01 -14.87
N LYS A 130 3.76 12.76 -15.31
CA LYS A 130 5.05 12.20 -15.69
C LYS A 130 5.73 11.57 -14.48
N ALA A 131 5.74 12.26 -13.33
CA ALA A 131 6.30 11.72 -12.09
C ALA A 131 5.62 10.40 -11.68
N VAL A 132 4.29 10.35 -11.72
CA VAL A 132 3.50 9.14 -11.42
C VAL A 132 3.83 7.99 -12.37
N ARG A 133 3.86 8.24 -13.69
CA ARG A 133 4.18 7.19 -14.67
C ARG A 133 5.59 6.65 -14.54
N SER A 134 6.57 7.55 -14.40
CA SER A 134 7.95 7.12 -14.15
C SER A 134 8.04 6.31 -12.85
N PHE A 135 7.31 6.68 -11.81
CA PHE A 135 7.36 5.99 -10.53
C PHE A 135 6.78 4.57 -10.62
N VAL A 136 5.63 4.42 -11.29
CA VAL A 136 5.01 3.10 -11.53
C VAL A 136 5.87 2.23 -12.44
N ALA A 137 6.55 2.83 -13.42
CA ALA A 137 7.47 2.13 -14.31
C ALA A 137 8.83 1.77 -13.67
N GLY A 138 9.10 2.22 -12.44
CA GLY A 138 10.40 2.06 -11.78
C GLY A 138 11.52 2.93 -12.35
N ASP A 139 11.18 3.97 -13.13
CA ASP A 139 12.10 5.00 -13.62
C ASP A 139 12.31 6.07 -12.53
N TRP A 140 13.11 5.72 -11.52
CA TRP A 140 13.32 6.55 -10.33
C TRP A 140 13.95 7.92 -10.65
N GLU A 141 14.89 7.95 -11.60
CA GLU A 141 15.53 9.20 -12.03
C GLU A 141 14.53 10.11 -12.74
N GLY A 142 13.69 9.55 -13.62
CA GLY A 142 12.61 10.28 -14.27
C GLY A 142 11.57 10.80 -13.28
N THR A 143 11.24 10.03 -12.23
CA THR A 143 10.38 10.50 -11.15
C THR A 143 10.97 11.71 -10.45
N LEU A 144 12.22 11.65 -9.99
CA LEU A 144 12.87 12.78 -9.31
C LEU A 144 12.97 14.01 -10.22
N ALA A 145 13.33 13.81 -11.49
CA ALA A 145 13.42 14.90 -12.46
C ALA A 145 12.06 15.57 -12.71
N ALA A 146 10.96 14.82 -12.66
CA ALA A 146 9.61 15.37 -12.81
C ALA A 146 9.12 16.05 -11.52
N LEU A 147 9.33 15.43 -10.34
CA LEU A 147 8.92 16.00 -9.05
C LEU A 147 9.61 17.35 -8.75
N ARG A 148 10.90 17.49 -9.09
CA ARG A 148 11.68 18.73 -8.89
C ARG A 148 11.17 19.94 -9.69
N LYS A 149 10.33 19.72 -10.71
CA LYS A 149 9.72 20.80 -11.50
C LYS A 149 8.41 21.30 -10.88
N LEU A 150 7.82 20.51 -9.99
CA LEU A 150 6.56 20.88 -9.36
C LEU A 150 6.80 22.03 -8.39
N PRO A 151 5.87 23.00 -8.32
CA PRO A 151 6.00 24.08 -7.37
C PRO A 151 5.91 23.52 -5.94
N GLU A 152 6.76 24.00 -5.03
CA GLU A 152 6.74 23.65 -3.60
C GLU A 152 5.52 24.31 -2.91
N ARG A 153 4.31 23.87 -3.26
CA ARG A 153 3.06 24.34 -2.66
C ARG A 153 2.63 23.49 -1.46
N ASP A 154 3.18 22.28 -1.36
CA ASP A 154 2.91 21.35 -0.26
C ASP A 154 4.10 21.25 0.68
N HIS A 155 4.08 22.08 1.72
CA HIS A 155 5.13 22.11 2.75
C HIS A 155 5.00 20.99 3.78
N GLN A 156 4.07 20.03 3.60
CA GLN A 156 4.00 18.91 4.54
C GLN A 156 5.22 18.01 4.34
N PRO A 157 6.07 17.84 5.38
CA PRO A 157 7.28 17.01 5.28
C PRO A 157 6.97 15.54 5.03
N ASP A 158 5.70 15.14 5.21
CA ASP A 158 5.16 13.82 4.98
C ASP A 158 4.07 13.80 3.90
N SER A 159 4.19 14.64 2.87
CA SER A 159 3.31 14.57 1.70
C SER A 159 3.58 13.31 0.86
N PHE A 160 2.59 12.91 0.04
CA PHE A 160 2.77 11.73 -0.82
C PHE A 160 3.80 11.97 -1.93
N ALA A 161 3.92 13.22 -2.40
CA ALA A 161 4.99 13.64 -3.30
C ALA A 161 6.37 13.42 -2.65
N ARG A 162 6.51 13.80 -1.38
CA ARG A 162 7.73 13.61 -0.60
C ARG A 162 8.04 12.13 -0.36
N TRP A 163 7.02 11.30 -0.13
CA TRP A 163 7.19 9.84 -0.10
C TRP A 163 7.73 9.29 -1.42
N MET A 164 7.14 9.68 -2.56
CA MET A 164 7.61 9.25 -3.89
C MET A 164 9.05 9.69 -4.15
N GLU A 165 9.39 10.92 -3.77
CA GLU A 165 10.74 11.47 -3.88
C GLU A 165 11.74 10.63 -3.07
N LEU A 166 11.50 10.46 -1.76
CA LEU A 166 12.40 9.71 -0.89
C LEU A 166 12.50 8.23 -1.28
N ALA A 167 11.38 7.62 -1.68
CA ALA A 167 11.38 6.26 -2.23
C ALA A 167 12.29 6.17 -3.47
N SER A 168 12.21 7.13 -4.38
CA SER A 168 13.04 7.15 -5.60
C SER A 168 14.51 7.41 -5.29
N THR A 169 14.82 8.34 -4.38
CA THR A 169 16.19 8.62 -3.93
C THR A 169 16.85 7.37 -3.34
N LEU A 170 16.15 6.65 -2.46
CA LEU A 170 16.68 5.42 -1.86
C LEU A 170 16.97 4.33 -2.89
N ARG A 171 16.24 4.31 -4.01
CA ARG A 171 16.44 3.35 -5.11
C ARG A 171 17.66 3.65 -5.96
N ILE A 172 17.97 4.93 -6.15
CA ILE A 172 19.11 5.39 -6.95
C ILE A 172 20.39 5.32 -6.12
N GLU A 173 20.38 5.95 -4.95
CA GLU A 173 21.61 6.23 -4.19
C GLU A 173 21.96 5.13 -3.19
N ARG A 174 21.13 4.08 -3.07
CA ARG A 174 21.24 2.98 -2.09
C ARG A 174 21.65 3.47 -0.69
N ALA A 175 20.64 3.71 0.16
CA ALA A 175 20.82 3.94 1.59
C ALA A 175 21.66 5.18 1.97
N ALA A 176 21.44 6.33 1.32
CA ALA A 176 21.88 7.61 1.88
C ALA A 176 21.21 7.81 3.26
N SER A 177 21.99 7.72 4.34
CA SER A 177 21.50 7.68 5.74
C SER A 177 20.47 8.77 6.05
N ALA A 178 20.66 10.01 5.57
CA ALA A 178 19.71 11.11 5.76
C ALA A 178 18.36 10.91 5.03
N ALA A 179 18.38 10.31 3.84
CA ALA A 179 17.16 9.98 3.09
C ALA A 179 16.40 8.84 3.79
N LEU A 180 17.11 7.87 4.34
CA LEU A 180 16.52 6.77 5.09
C LEU A 180 15.86 7.24 6.39
N GLU A 181 16.53 8.12 7.14
CA GLU A 181 15.96 8.78 8.32
C GLU A 181 14.70 9.58 7.96
N SER A 182 14.76 10.38 6.89
CA SER A 182 13.60 11.14 6.41
C SER A 182 12.44 10.22 6.00
N TYR A 183 12.74 9.08 5.37
CA TYR A 183 11.75 8.09 4.99
C TYR A 183 11.12 7.40 6.21
N ALA A 184 11.91 7.11 7.24
CA ALA A 184 11.42 6.54 8.50
C ALA A 184 10.41 7.48 9.20
N LEU A 185 10.62 8.80 9.14
CA LEU A 185 9.68 9.77 9.72
C LEU A 185 8.29 9.75 9.05
N LEU A 186 8.17 9.24 7.83
CA LEU A 186 6.89 9.09 7.13
C LEU A 186 6.02 7.96 7.70
N GLN A 187 6.56 7.11 8.58
CA GLN A 187 5.88 5.92 9.11
C GLN A 187 4.51 6.25 9.68
N SER A 188 4.38 7.35 10.42
CA SER A 188 3.12 7.71 11.08
C SER A 188 1.95 7.83 10.10
N ARG A 189 2.21 8.33 8.89
CA ARG A 189 1.19 8.56 7.87
C ARG A 189 0.98 7.36 6.94
N TYR A 190 2.05 6.60 6.66
CA TYR A 190 2.04 5.52 5.67
C TYR A 190 2.18 4.12 6.27
N SER A 191 1.95 3.96 7.58
CA SER A 191 2.05 2.66 8.25
C SER A 191 1.08 1.61 7.70
N LEU A 192 0.02 2.00 6.98
CA LEU A 192 -0.94 1.10 6.34
C LEU A 192 -0.70 0.92 4.84
N LEU A 193 0.37 1.47 4.27
CA LEU A 193 0.74 1.31 2.87
C LEU A 193 1.75 0.16 2.72
N PRO A 194 1.42 -0.96 2.05
CA PRO A 194 2.39 -2.03 1.82
C PRO A 194 3.67 -1.55 1.11
N GLY A 195 3.53 -0.66 0.11
CA GLY A 195 4.66 -0.08 -0.63
C GLY A 195 5.63 0.72 0.23
N TYR A 196 5.16 1.33 1.33
CA TYR A 196 6.04 1.98 2.30
C TYR A 196 6.97 0.96 2.96
N TRP A 197 6.41 -0.11 3.52
CA TRP A 197 7.18 -1.14 4.21
C TRP A 197 8.09 -1.93 3.26
N TYR A 198 7.62 -2.21 2.04
CA TYR A 198 8.43 -2.83 1.00
C TYR A 198 9.61 -1.93 0.57
N GLY A 199 9.34 -0.64 0.41
CA GLY A 199 10.33 0.40 0.16
C GLY A 199 11.41 0.44 1.23
N PHE A 200 10.96 0.49 2.49
CA PHE A 200 11.84 0.53 3.65
C PHE A 200 12.68 -0.74 3.74
N ALA A 201 12.08 -1.94 3.60
CA ALA A 201 12.78 -3.22 3.63
C ALA A 201 13.95 -3.26 2.64
N LEU A 202 13.74 -2.84 1.40
CA LEU A 202 14.77 -2.85 0.36
C LEU A 202 15.90 -1.85 0.58
N SER A 203 15.74 -0.93 1.52
CA SER A 203 16.70 0.12 1.84
C SER A 203 17.46 -0.15 3.14
N GLN A 204 17.19 -1.29 3.80
CA GLN A 204 17.86 -1.72 5.02
C GLN A 204 19.07 -2.62 4.73
N ASP A 205 20.20 -2.30 5.35
CA ASP A 205 21.35 -3.21 5.43
C ASP A 205 21.24 -4.17 6.63
N GLU A 206 20.48 -3.78 7.67
CA GLU A 206 20.26 -4.61 8.85
C GLU A 206 19.17 -5.65 8.59
N ALA A 207 19.56 -6.93 8.64
CA ALA A 207 18.67 -8.05 8.35
C ALA A 207 17.40 -8.08 9.23
N ASP A 208 17.50 -7.66 10.50
CA ASP A 208 16.35 -7.62 11.40
C ASP A 208 15.32 -6.54 11.00
N LEU A 209 15.78 -5.33 10.68
CA LEU A 209 14.90 -4.26 10.21
C LEU A 209 14.31 -4.56 8.84
N MET A 210 15.10 -5.14 7.93
CA MET A 210 14.61 -5.62 6.64
C MET A 210 13.49 -6.65 6.84
N ARG A 211 13.71 -7.63 7.73
CA ARG A 211 12.72 -8.68 8.03
C ARG A 211 11.45 -8.11 8.64
N ASP A 212 11.54 -7.25 9.66
CA ASP A 212 10.36 -6.62 10.28
C ASP A 212 9.53 -5.86 9.25
N SER A 213 10.20 -5.08 8.40
CA SER A 213 9.55 -4.30 7.34
C SER A 213 8.88 -5.21 6.29
N ALA A 214 9.58 -6.25 5.83
CA ALA A 214 9.02 -7.21 4.90
C ALA A 214 7.81 -7.96 5.51
N GLN A 215 7.87 -8.30 6.80
CA GLN A 215 6.76 -8.93 7.51
C GLN A 215 5.55 -8.00 7.60
N ARG A 216 5.74 -6.70 7.89
CA ARG A 216 4.65 -5.71 7.89
C ARG A 216 4.03 -5.53 6.51
N CYS A 217 4.84 -5.49 5.45
CA CYS A 217 4.35 -5.47 4.07
C CYS A 217 3.41 -6.66 3.79
N ILE A 218 3.84 -7.87 4.15
CA ILE A 218 3.04 -9.09 3.94
C ILE A 218 1.80 -9.08 4.83
N ALA A 219 1.91 -8.66 6.09
CA ALA A 219 0.78 -8.63 7.02
C ALA A 219 -0.35 -7.69 6.55
N LEU A 220 -0.01 -6.57 5.91
CA LEU A 220 -1.00 -5.64 5.35
C LEU A 220 -1.69 -6.19 4.10
N ALA A 221 -0.95 -6.89 3.24
CA ALA A 221 -1.48 -7.44 1.99
C ALA A 221 -0.82 -8.79 1.65
N PRO A 222 -1.25 -9.91 2.26
CA PRO A 222 -0.58 -11.21 2.11
C PRO A 222 -0.54 -11.72 0.66
N GLN A 223 -1.54 -11.33 -0.13
CA GLN A 223 -1.68 -11.65 -1.56
C GLN A 223 -1.46 -10.42 -2.46
N GLY A 224 -0.97 -9.31 -1.90
CA GLY A 224 -0.67 -8.10 -2.66
C GLY A 224 0.53 -8.28 -3.60
N PRO A 225 0.68 -7.39 -4.60
CA PRO A 225 1.72 -7.51 -5.62
C PRO A 225 3.15 -7.49 -5.05
N LEU A 226 3.33 -6.88 -3.88
CA LEU A 226 4.64 -6.75 -3.22
C LEU A 226 4.98 -7.92 -2.28
N ALA A 227 4.00 -8.76 -1.93
CA ALA A 227 4.18 -9.81 -0.93
C ALA A 227 5.17 -10.89 -1.39
N GLY A 228 5.21 -11.21 -2.69
CA GLY A 228 6.18 -12.15 -3.24
C GLY A 228 7.63 -11.68 -3.07
N GLY A 229 7.90 -10.41 -3.41
CA GLY A 229 9.22 -9.81 -3.21
C GLY A 229 9.62 -9.74 -1.73
N ALA A 230 8.68 -9.37 -0.86
CA ALA A 230 8.91 -9.36 0.59
C ALA A 230 9.23 -10.76 1.14
N ARG A 231 8.52 -11.81 0.68
CA ARG A 231 8.82 -13.19 1.06
C ARG A 231 10.20 -13.63 0.58
N ALA A 232 10.60 -13.24 -0.62
CA ALA A 232 11.94 -13.54 -1.13
C ALA A 232 13.04 -12.92 -0.24
N MET A 233 12.86 -11.68 0.21
CA MET A 233 13.79 -11.05 1.16
C MET A 233 13.88 -11.83 2.48
N ILE A 234 12.75 -12.22 3.06
CA ILE A 234 12.72 -13.02 4.29
C ILE A 234 13.42 -14.38 4.07
N ALA A 235 13.10 -15.07 2.99
CA ALA A 235 13.67 -16.37 2.65
C ALA A 235 15.20 -16.31 2.54
N ILE A 236 15.73 -15.35 1.78
CA ILE A 236 17.17 -15.11 1.64
C ILE A 236 17.80 -14.82 3.01
N SER A 237 17.13 -13.99 3.84
CA SER A 237 17.63 -13.66 5.18
C SER A 237 17.71 -14.86 6.15
N TYR A 238 16.96 -15.93 5.85
CA TYR A 238 16.96 -17.19 6.58
C TYR A 238 17.91 -18.24 5.96
N GLY A 239 18.62 -17.89 4.89
CA GLY A 239 19.47 -18.84 4.17
C GLY A 239 18.69 -19.89 3.38
N LEU A 240 17.46 -19.58 2.98
CA LEU A 240 16.65 -20.44 2.11
C LEU A 240 16.94 -20.15 0.63
N GLU A 241 16.66 -21.12 -0.22
CA GLU A 241 16.75 -20.95 -1.67
C GLU A 241 15.66 -20.01 -2.19
N PRO A 242 15.89 -19.24 -3.26
CA PRO A 242 14.87 -18.34 -3.83
C PRO A 242 13.56 -19.04 -4.20
N SER A 243 13.63 -20.31 -4.63
CA SER A 243 12.46 -21.14 -4.93
C SER A 243 11.55 -21.42 -3.73
N ASP A 244 12.10 -21.32 -2.52
CA ASP A 244 11.37 -21.58 -1.27
C ASP A 244 10.56 -20.37 -0.78
N SER A 245 10.78 -19.19 -1.37
CA SER A 245 10.15 -17.93 -0.93
C SER A 245 8.62 -18.00 -0.87
N GLY A 246 7.97 -18.67 -1.84
CA GLY A 246 6.52 -18.83 -1.87
C GLY A 246 5.95 -19.65 -0.71
N SER A 247 6.78 -20.46 -0.04
CA SER A 247 6.38 -21.29 1.10
C SER A 247 6.59 -20.61 2.45
N VAL A 248 7.20 -19.42 2.47
CA VAL A 248 7.41 -18.65 3.70
C VAL A 248 6.10 -17.98 4.13
N LEU A 249 5.69 -18.26 5.37
CA LEU A 249 4.59 -17.57 6.03
C LEU A 249 5.13 -16.69 7.16
N VAL A 250 4.59 -15.48 7.29
CA VAL A 250 4.89 -14.60 8.43
C VAL A 250 3.96 -14.88 9.62
N PRO A 251 4.31 -14.48 10.86
CA PRO A 251 3.49 -14.76 12.04
C PRO A 251 2.02 -14.35 11.90
N ALA A 252 1.75 -13.17 11.33
CA ALA A 252 0.38 -12.68 11.12
C ALA A 252 -0.47 -13.57 10.18
N GLU A 253 0.15 -14.20 9.18
CA GLU A 253 -0.53 -15.15 8.29
C GLU A 253 -0.84 -16.44 9.02
N ILE A 254 0.13 -16.97 9.78
CA ILE A 254 -0.04 -18.18 10.60
C ILE A 254 -1.15 -17.97 11.62
N GLU A 255 -1.16 -16.85 12.32
CA GLU A 255 -2.23 -16.49 13.27
C GLU A 255 -3.59 -16.35 12.60
N SER A 256 -3.64 -15.79 11.38
CA SER A 256 -4.89 -15.67 10.62
C SER A 256 -5.44 -17.02 10.17
N ILE A 257 -4.56 -17.94 9.74
CA ILE A 257 -4.93 -19.33 9.41
C ILE A 257 -5.50 -20.01 10.66
N ILE A 258 -4.81 -19.91 11.80
CA ILE A 258 -5.24 -20.50 13.07
C ILE A 258 -6.59 -19.95 13.52
N ARG A 259 -6.75 -18.62 13.51
CA ARG A 259 -8.01 -17.97 13.86
C ARG A 259 -9.13 -18.47 12.97
N LEU A 260 -8.92 -18.52 11.65
CA LEU A 260 -9.92 -19.00 10.70
C LEU A 260 -10.27 -20.48 10.93
N THR A 261 -9.29 -21.33 11.22
CA THR A 261 -9.53 -22.75 11.58
C THR A 261 -10.43 -22.86 12.81
N LEU A 262 -10.19 -22.05 13.84
CA LEU A 262 -10.98 -22.07 15.08
C LEU A 262 -12.38 -21.48 14.88
N GLU A 263 -12.51 -20.38 14.15
CA GLU A 263 -13.79 -19.71 13.88
C GLU A 263 -14.71 -20.55 12.98
N THR A 264 -14.14 -21.30 12.05
CA THR A 264 -14.91 -22.12 11.08
C THR A 264 -15.01 -23.58 11.49
N GLU A 265 -14.35 -23.97 12.58
CA GLU A 265 -14.20 -25.37 13.03
C GLU A 265 -13.74 -26.31 11.90
N ASN A 266 -12.92 -25.79 10.97
CA ASN A 266 -12.47 -26.51 9.79
C ASN A 266 -10.94 -26.68 9.78
N PRO A 267 -10.41 -27.82 10.22
CA PRO A 267 -8.98 -28.12 10.20
C PRO A 267 -8.33 -28.10 8.81
N ALA A 268 -9.10 -28.26 7.72
CA ALA A 268 -8.55 -28.25 6.36
C ALA A 268 -7.91 -26.90 6.00
N VAL A 269 -8.28 -25.82 6.68
CA VAL A 269 -7.65 -24.49 6.54
C VAL A 269 -6.15 -24.54 6.90
N LEU A 270 -5.74 -25.45 7.80
CA LEU A 270 -4.33 -25.64 8.20
C LEU A 270 -3.45 -26.22 7.08
N GLU A 271 -4.03 -26.72 5.98
CA GLU A 271 -3.27 -27.21 4.83
C GLU A 271 -2.31 -26.13 4.29
N ALA A 272 -2.71 -24.86 4.40
CA ALA A 272 -1.88 -23.71 4.02
C ALA A 272 -0.55 -23.62 4.80
N MET A 273 -0.42 -24.28 5.97
CA MET A 273 0.82 -24.33 6.75
C MET A 273 1.74 -25.50 6.36
N LEU A 274 1.30 -26.45 5.54
CA LEU A 274 2.16 -27.58 5.17
C LEU A 274 3.40 -27.18 4.35
N PRO A 275 3.33 -26.21 3.40
CA PRO A 275 4.51 -25.76 2.67
C PRO A 275 5.61 -25.22 3.59
N VAL A 276 5.26 -24.40 4.59
CA VAL A 276 6.25 -23.88 5.55
C VAL A 276 6.92 -25.01 6.33
N LEU A 277 6.19 -26.09 6.68
CA LEU A 277 6.77 -27.28 7.32
C LEU A 277 7.72 -28.09 6.42
N GLY A 278 7.76 -27.83 5.11
CA GLY A 278 8.69 -28.48 4.17
C GLY A 278 10.08 -27.81 4.12
N LEU A 279 10.19 -26.57 4.58
CA LEU A 279 11.39 -25.74 4.44
C LEU A 279 12.58 -26.23 5.30
N ALA A 280 13.80 -25.76 5.03
CA ALA A 280 14.92 -25.95 5.98
C ALA A 280 14.63 -25.29 7.33
N ASP A 281 15.30 -25.72 8.40
CA ASP A 281 15.08 -25.15 9.73
C ASP A 281 15.37 -23.63 9.72
N ASN A 282 14.35 -22.86 10.07
CA ASN A 282 14.37 -21.40 10.10
C ASN A 282 13.32 -20.84 11.09
N PRO A 283 13.36 -19.55 11.45
CA PRO A 283 12.41 -18.97 12.41
C PRO A 283 10.92 -19.17 12.04
N ALA A 284 10.54 -19.10 10.76
CA ALA A 284 9.16 -19.32 10.33
C ALA A 284 8.72 -20.78 10.54
N THR A 285 9.58 -21.76 10.25
CA THR A 285 9.29 -23.18 10.53
C THR A 285 9.10 -23.45 12.02
N LEU A 286 9.95 -22.86 12.86
CA LEU A 286 9.88 -23.04 14.31
C LEU A 286 8.59 -22.43 14.88
N TYR A 287 8.20 -21.24 14.39
CA TYR A 287 6.93 -20.60 14.76
C TYR A 287 5.74 -21.47 14.34
N ALA A 288 5.70 -21.94 13.09
CA ALA A 288 4.63 -22.80 12.58
C ALA A 288 4.49 -24.11 13.38
N VAL A 289 5.62 -24.76 13.72
CA VAL A 289 5.65 -25.97 14.54
C VAL A 289 5.09 -25.71 15.94
N GLY A 290 5.53 -24.64 16.60
CA GLY A 290 5.04 -24.28 17.93
C GLY A 290 3.53 -23.96 17.94
N ALA A 291 3.07 -23.24 16.92
CA ALA A 291 1.67 -22.87 16.76
C ALA A 291 0.77 -24.10 16.52
N LEU A 292 1.14 -24.99 15.59
CA LEU A 292 0.40 -26.22 15.33
C LEU A 292 0.39 -27.16 16.55
N ARG A 293 1.51 -27.25 17.27
CA ARG A 293 1.59 -28.05 18.51
C ARG A 293 0.62 -27.55 19.57
N SER A 294 0.44 -26.24 19.67
CA SER A 294 -0.51 -25.64 20.62
C SER A 294 -1.96 -25.98 20.25
N LEU A 295 -2.26 -26.13 18.96
CA LEU A 295 -3.58 -26.53 18.46
C LEU A 295 -3.90 -28.03 18.64
N CYS A 296 -2.91 -28.89 18.93
CA CYS A 296 -3.14 -30.32 19.17
C CYS A 296 -4.06 -30.60 20.38
N ALA A 297 -4.34 -29.61 21.22
CA ALA A 297 -5.34 -29.72 22.28
C ALA A 297 -6.79 -29.84 21.75
N VAL A 298 -7.03 -29.38 20.51
CA VAL A 298 -8.32 -29.51 19.81
C VAL A 298 -8.37 -30.87 19.11
N ALA A 299 -9.39 -31.67 19.41
CA ALA A 299 -9.46 -33.07 18.99
C ALA A 299 -9.50 -33.24 17.46
N GLU A 300 -10.28 -32.39 16.79
CA GLU A 300 -10.47 -32.36 15.34
C GLU A 300 -9.16 -31.99 14.64
N VAL A 301 -8.45 -30.99 15.16
CA VAL A 301 -7.14 -30.58 14.63
C VAL A 301 -6.11 -31.68 14.82
N ARG A 302 -6.09 -32.33 15.99
CA ARG A 302 -5.19 -33.46 16.26
C ARG A 302 -5.45 -34.62 15.31
N ALA A 303 -6.71 -34.99 15.08
CA ALA A 303 -7.08 -36.04 14.15
C ALA A 303 -6.62 -35.71 12.72
N TRP A 304 -6.85 -34.47 12.28
CA TRP A 304 -6.39 -33.99 10.97
C TRP A 304 -4.85 -34.02 10.84
N LEU A 305 -4.11 -33.58 11.85
CA LEU A 305 -2.64 -33.62 11.85
C LEU A 305 -2.10 -35.05 11.76
N LEU A 306 -2.76 -36.01 12.42
CA LEU A 306 -2.40 -37.44 12.35
C LEU A 306 -2.68 -38.02 10.96
N GLU A 307 -3.76 -37.62 10.30
CA GLU A 307 -4.05 -38.00 8.91
C GLU A 307 -2.96 -37.46 7.97
N ARG A 308 -2.66 -36.16 8.04
CA ARG A 308 -1.63 -35.51 7.21
C ARG A 308 -0.24 -36.08 7.45
N ARG A 309 0.08 -36.49 8.69
CA ARG A 309 1.32 -37.21 9.01
C ARG A 309 1.45 -38.51 8.21
N GLY A 310 0.34 -39.21 7.94
CA GLY A 310 0.31 -40.45 7.18
C GLY A 310 0.54 -40.27 5.67
N THR A 311 0.25 -39.09 5.13
CA THR A 311 0.37 -38.78 3.70
C THR A 311 1.57 -37.89 3.36
N SER A 312 2.16 -37.22 4.35
CA SER A 312 3.32 -36.34 4.17
C SER A 312 4.64 -37.13 4.01
N VAL A 313 5.61 -36.50 3.35
CA VAL A 313 6.98 -37.03 3.15
C VAL A 313 8.04 -36.02 3.59
N GLY A 314 9.29 -36.48 3.72
CA GLY A 314 10.44 -35.62 4.03
C GLY A 314 10.30 -34.84 5.34
N ARG A 315 10.77 -33.58 5.34
CA ARG A 315 10.78 -32.69 6.52
C ARG A 315 9.39 -32.43 7.09
N SER A 316 8.37 -32.26 6.23
CA SER A 316 7.00 -32.06 6.69
C SER A 316 6.50 -33.25 7.51
N ALA A 317 6.80 -34.48 7.07
CA ALA A 317 6.44 -35.69 7.83
C ALA A 317 7.14 -35.76 9.19
N GLU A 318 8.42 -35.43 9.26
CA GLU A 318 9.20 -35.40 10.50
C GLU A 318 8.63 -34.38 11.50
N ARG A 319 8.33 -33.16 11.03
CA ARG A 319 7.76 -32.11 11.87
C ARG A 319 6.34 -32.43 12.32
N LEU A 320 5.50 -33.00 11.45
CA LEU A 320 4.16 -33.45 11.84
C LEU A 320 4.19 -34.55 12.91
N ARG A 321 5.17 -35.48 12.86
CA ARG A 321 5.38 -36.46 13.95
C ARG A 321 5.75 -35.78 15.27
N TYR A 322 6.60 -34.76 15.22
CA TYR A 322 6.95 -33.99 16.42
C TYR A 322 5.75 -33.22 16.99
N ILE A 323 4.94 -32.60 16.12
CA ILE A 323 3.76 -31.81 16.49
C ILE A 323 2.66 -32.68 17.12
N ALA A 324 2.27 -33.77 16.46
CA ALA A 324 1.13 -34.59 16.89
C ALA A 324 1.44 -35.51 18.09
N GLY A 325 2.71 -35.58 18.50
CA GLY A 325 3.19 -36.57 19.46
C GLY A 325 3.29 -37.96 18.85
N ARG A 326 3.84 -38.90 19.63
CA ARG A 326 3.84 -40.32 19.25
C ARG A 326 2.42 -40.88 19.24
#